data_AF-A0A495VDG9-F1
#
_entry.id   AF-A0A495VDG9-F1
#
_cell.length_a   1.000
_cell.length_b   1.000
_cell.length_c   1.000
_cell.angle_alpha   90.00
_cell.angle_beta   90.00
_cell.angle_gamma   90.00
#
_symmetry.space_group_name_H-M   'P 1'
#
loop_
_entity.id
_entity.type
_entity.pdbx_description
1 polymer ?
#
loop_
_entity_poly.entity_id
_entity_poly.type
_entity_poly.pdbx_seq_one_letter_code
_entity_poly.pdbx_strand_id
1 'polypeptide(L)'
;MALTRDFKETVKARAERDPEFRVALLEEALDAFLNADLNTGKVLLRDYVNATVGFEQLGAQLQKSPKSLMRMLGERGNPRADNLFAVVAHLKAHEGVSFSVRRSGRP
;
A
#
# COMPACT_ATOMS: atom_id res chain seq x y z
N MET A 1 -18.89 0.33 6.74
CA MET A 1 -18.89 1.39 7.79
C MET A 1 -17.91 2.47 7.38
N ALA A 2 -18.28 3.74 7.46
CA ALA A 2 -17.36 4.83 7.15
C ALA A 2 -16.28 4.89 8.23
N LEU A 3 -15.04 4.57 7.88
CA LEU A 3 -13.87 4.97 8.68
C LEU A 3 -14.03 6.48 8.94
N THR A 4 -14.24 6.87 10.20
CA THR A 4 -14.40 8.27 10.57
C THR A 4 -13.15 9.03 10.13
N ARG A 5 -13.30 10.30 9.74
CA ARG A 5 -12.16 11.12 9.30
C ARG A 5 -11.00 11.06 10.31
N ASP A 6 -11.34 11.03 11.60
CA ASP A 6 -10.42 10.93 12.72
C ASP A 6 -9.55 9.65 12.68
N PHE A 7 -10.11 8.50 12.27
CA PHE A 7 -9.33 7.26 12.15
C PHE A 7 -8.27 7.39 11.04
N LYS A 8 -8.66 7.94 9.89
CA LYS A 8 -7.73 8.14 8.76
C LYS A 8 -6.63 9.14 9.10
N GLU A 9 -6.98 10.21 9.82
CA GLU A 9 -6.01 11.18 10.31
C GLU A 9 -5.03 10.56 11.32
N THR A 10 -5.52 9.69 12.21
CA THR A 10 -4.67 8.98 13.18
C THR A 10 -3.70 8.02 12.51
N VAL A 11 -4.18 7.22 11.55
CA VAL A 11 -3.32 6.31 10.77
C VAL A 11 -2.27 7.08 9.98
N LYS A 12 -2.67 8.18 9.33
CA LYS A 12 -1.76 9.05 8.58
C LYS A 12 -0.69 9.65 9.48
N ALA A 13 -1.07 10.30 10.59
CA ALA A 13 -0.16 10.93 11.53
C ALA A 13 0.82 9.92 12.15
N ARG A 14 0.39 8.67 12.36
CA ARG A 14 1.28 7.61 12.81
C ARG A 14 2.29 7.21 11.73
N ALA A 15 1.83 6.95 10.51
CA ALA A 15 2.72 6.56 9.41
C ALA A 15 3.77 7.62 9.07
N GLU A 16 3.46 8.91 9.24
CA GLU A 16 4.43 10.00 9.05
C GLU A 16 5.64 9.91 10.00
N ARG A 17 5.48 9.39 11.22
CA ARG A 17 6.51 9.38 12.27
C ARG A 17 7.07 8.01 12.64
N ASP A 18 6.42 6.93 12.22
CA ASP A 18 6.69 5.56 12.67
C ASP A 18 7.02 4.65 11.47
N PRO A 19 8.31 4.47 11.13
CA PRO A 19 8.73 3.58 10.04
C PRO A 19 8.30 2.12 10.22
N GLU A 20 8.31 1.61 11.45
CA GLU A 20 7.88 0.23 11.73
C GLU A 20 6.39 0.06 11.40
N PHE A 21 5.56 1.05 11.76
CA PHE A 21 4.16 1.05 11.37
C PHE A 21 3.95 1.09 9.85
N ARG A 22 4.78 1.82 9.11
CA ARG A 22 4.71 1.82 7.64
C ARG A 22 5.05 0.48 7.03
N VAL A 23 6.10 -0.18 7.52
CA VAL A 23 6.47 -1.53 7.08
C VAL A 23 5.36 -2.52 7.41
N ALA A 24 4.77 -2.44 8.61
CA ALA A 24 3.63 -3.28 8.99
C ALA A 24 2.42 -3.06 8.06
N LEU A 25 2.12 -1.83 7.64
CA LEU A 25 1.06 -1.58 6.65
C LEU A 25 1.35 -2.27 5.30
N LEU A 26 2.62 -2.32 4.86
CA LEU A 26 3.00 -3.04 3.65
C LEU A 26 2.89 -4.56 3.82
N GLU A 27 3.27 -5.09 4.99
CA GLU A 27 3.13 -6.51 5.33
C GLU A 27 1.67 -6.94 5.30
N GLU A 28 0.79 -6.20 5.98
CA GLU A 28 -0.65 -6.45 6.01
C GLU A 28 -1.28 -6.34 4.61
N ALA A 29 -0.82 -5.39 3.78
CA ALA A 29 -1.29 -5.28 2.40
C ALA A 29 -0.90 -6.51 1.56
N LEU A 30 0.32 -7.02 1.73
CA LEU A 30 0.80 -8.21 1.04
C LEU A 30 0.12 -9.48 1.53
N ASP A 31 -0.08 -9.63 2.83
CA ASP A 31 -0.82 -10.75 3.41
C ASP A 31 -2.27 -10.79 2.92
N ALA A 32 -2.93 -9.63 2.87
CA ALA A 32 -4.27 -9.51 2.28
C ALA A 32 -4.29 -10.00 0.81
N PHE A 33 -3.29 -9.64 0.00
CA PHE A 33 -3.20 -10.13 -1.38
C PHE A 33 -2.98 -11.64 -1.47
N LEU A 34 -2.17 -12.23 -0.58
CA LEU A 34 -1.96 -13.67 -0.51
C LEU A 34 -3.25 -14.43 -0.12
N ASN A 35 -4.11 -13.79 0.68
CA ASN A 35 -5.41 -14.32 1.10
C ASN A 35 -6.57 -13.93 0.16
N ALA A 36 -6.26 -13.47 -1.06
CA ALA A 36 -7.24 -13.02 -2.07
C ALA A 36 -8.14 -11.85 -1.63
N ASP A 37 -7.79 -11.13 -0.57
CA ASP A 37 -8.45 -9.89 -0.15
C ASP A 37 -7.80 -8.67 -0.82
N LEU A 38 -8.09 -8.53 -2.12
CA LEU A 38 -7.61 -7.39 -2.90
C LEU A 38 -8.14 -6.04 -2.39
N ASN A 39 -9.32 -6.01 -1.76
CA ASN A 39 -9.90 -4.75 -1.33
C ASN A 39 -9.11 -4.16 -0.17
N THR A 40 -8.85 -4.98 0.85
CA THR A 40 -8.05 -4.57 2.02
C THR A 40 -6.64 -4.17 1.59
N GLY A 41 -5.97 -4.99 0.79
CA GLY A 41 -4.61 -4.67 0.35
C GLY A 41 -4.53 -3.36 -0.46
N LYS A 42 -5.49 -3.09 -1.36
CA LYS A 42 -5.53 -1.79 -2.08
C LYS A 42 -5.73 -0.60 -1.14
N VAL A 43 -6.62 -0.72 -0.16
CA VAL A 43 -6.90 0.35 0.81
C VAL A 43 -5.66 0.64 1.65
N LEU A 44 -4.97 -0.41 2.14
CA LEU A 44 -3.75 -0.26 2.91
C LEU A 44 -2.62 0.40 2.09
N LEU A 45 -2.43 -0.01 0.83
CA LEU A 45 -1.47 0.67 -0.07
C LEU A 45 -1.86 2.13 -0.30
N ARG A 46 -3.15 2.43 -0.45
CA ARG A 46 -3.63 3.81 -0.61
C ARG A 46 -3.31 4.65 0.61
N ASP A 47 -3.59 4.14 1.80
CA ASP A 47 -3.37 4.85 3.06
C ASP A 47 -1.88 5.07 3.31
N TYR A 48 -1.06 4.07 3.03
CA TYR A 48 0.40 4.19 3.01
C TYR A 48 0.85 5.33 2.10
N VAL A 49 0.41 5.34 0.82
CA VAL A 49 0.84 6.35 -0.15
C VAL A 49 0.42 7.75 0.29
N ASN A 50 -0.79 7.90 0.83
CA ASN A 50 -1.28 9.20 1.34
C ASN A 50 -0.48 9.72 2.55
N ALA A 51 0.13 8.83 3.32
CA ALA A 51 0.89 9.17 4.52
C ALA A 51 2.40 9.31 4.28
N THR A 52 2.88 9.05 3.06
CA THR A 52 4.32 8.97 2.74
C THR A 52 4.68 9.77 1.49
N VAL A 53 5.08 9.08 0.42
CA VAL A 53 5.53 9.64 -0.86
C VAL A 53 4.46 10.46 -1.58
N GLY A 54 3.18 10.18 -1.32
CA GLY A 54 2.07 10.79 -2.04
C GLY A 54 1.93 10.30 -3.48
N PHE A 55 0.76 10.54 -4.07
CA PHE A 55 0.44 10.09 -5.42
C PHE A 55 1.15 10.88 -6.53
N GLU A 56 1.56 12.12 -6.25
CA GLU A 56 2.31 12.95 -7.20
C GLU A 56 3.70 12.36 -7.47
N GLN A 57 4.48 12.13 -6.41
CA GLN A 57 5.82 11.55 -6.52
C GLN A 57 5.78 10.12 -7.07
N LEU A 58 4.87 9.30 -6.55
CA LEU A 58 4.68 7.93 -7.03
C LEU A 58 4.29 7.88 -8.52
N GLY A 59 3.44 8.83 -8.96
CA GLY A 59 3.06 8.98 -10.35
C GLY A 59 4.24 9.29 -11.26
N ALA A 60 5.10 10.23 -10.85
CA ALA A 60 6.31 10.59 -11.57
C ALA A 60 7.26 9.40 -11.74
N GLN A 61 7.50 8.63 -10.67
CA GLN A 61 8.41 7.48 -10.70
C GLN A 61 7.87 6.30 -11.51
N LEU A 62 6.56 6.06 -11.49
CA LEU A 62 5.92 4.98 -12.23
C LEU A 62 5.48 5.37 -13.65
N GLN A 63 5.73 6.61 -14.07
CA GLN A 63 5.25 7.20 -15.33
C GLN A 63 3.74 7.03 -15.50
N LYS A 64 2.99 7.36 -14.44
CA LYS A 64 1.52 7.27 -14.38
C LYS A 64 0.93 8.55 -13.82
N SER A 65 -0.30 8.88 -14.21
CA SER A 65 -0.98 10.01 -13.60
C SER A 65 -1.39 9.69 -12.15
N PRO A 66 -1.26 10.65 -11.22
CA PRO A 66 -1.70 10.51 -9.83
C PRO A 66 -3.17 10.08 -9.73
N LYS A 67 -4.05 10.65 -10.58
CA LYS A 67 -5.46 10.27 -10.66
C LYS A 67 -5.67 8.79 -11.03
N SER A 68 -4.83 8.24 -11.91
CA SER A 68 -4.91 6.82 -12.27
C SER A 68 -4.52 5.93 -11.10
N LEU A 69 -3.45 6.29 -10.38
CA LEU A 69 -3.01 5.58 -9.17
C LEU A 69 -4.05 5.65 -8.05
N MET A 70 -4.66 6.81 -7.82
CA MET A 70 -5.75 6.96 -6.87
C MET A 70 -6.97 6.13 -7.27
N ARG A 71 -7.31 6.04 -8.56
CA ARG A 71 -8.45 5.25 -9.03
C ARG A 71 -8.18 3.75 -8.87
N MET A 72 -6.98 3.29 -9.23
CA MET A 72 -6.63 1.87 -9.16
C MET A 72 -6.56 1.35 -7.73
N LEU A 73 -6.09 2.16 -6.77
CA LEU A 73 -6.08 1.83 -5.33
C LEU A 73 -7.39 2.24 -4.61
N GLY A 74 -8.43 2.61 -5.36
CA GLY A 74 -9.74 2.90 -4.78
C GLY A 74 -10.52 1.62 -4.47
N GLU A 75 -11.60 1.78 -3.69
CA GLU A 75 -12.54 0.70 -3.32
C GLU A 75 -12.99 -0.12 -4.55
N ARG A 76 -13.44 0.56 -5.61
CA ARG A 76 -13.85 -0.05 -6.89
C ARG A 76 -12.73 -0.20 -7.91
N GLY A 77 -11.50 0.12 -7.55
CA GLY A 77 -10.35 0.02 -8.44
C GLY A 77 -10.00 -1.43 -8.76
N ASN A 78 -9.63 -1.72 -10.01
CA ASN A 78 -9.12 -3.03 -10.41
C ASN A 78 -7.75 -2.85 -11.07
N PRO A 79 -6.66 -2.76 -10.27
CA PRO A 79 -5.33 -2.59 -10.81
C PRO A 79 -4.91 -3.86 -11.55
N ARG A 80 -4.34 -3.71 -12.74
CA ARG A 80 -3.57 -4.80 -13.34
C ARG A 80 -2.41 -5.18 -12.40
N ALA A 81 -2.07 -6.46 -12.36
CA ALA A 81 -1.02 -6.99 -11.48
C ALA A 81 0.33 -6.28 -11.69
N ASP A 82 0.71 -6.01 -12.95
CA ASP A 82 1.94 -5.27 -13.29
C ASP A 82 1.99 -3.90 -12.59
N ASN A 83 0.89 -3.14 -12.63
CA ASN A 83 0.79 -1.83 -11.99
C ASN A 83 0.76 -1.95 -10.47
N LEU A 84 0.03 -2.92 -9.93
CA LEU A 84 -0.07 -3.13 -8.49
C LEU A 84 1.30 -3.47 -7.90
N PHE A 85 2.01 -4.43 -8.49
CA PHE A 85 3.31 -4.85 -8.01
C PHE A 85 4.41 -3.82 -8.30
N ALA A 86 4.26 -2.97 -9.32
CA ALA A 86 5.13 -1.81 -9.49
C ALA A 86 5.01 -0.79 -8.33
N VAL A 87 3.78 -0.55 -7.84
CA VAL A 87 3.58 0.26 -6.62
C VAL A 87 4.27 -0.43 -5.44
N VAL A 88 3.98 -1.71 -5.19
CA VAL A 88 4.60 -2.46 -4.09
C VAL A 88 6.13 -2.40 -4.14
N ALA A 89 6.74 -2.62 -5.31
CA ALA A 89 8.18 -2.55 -5.49
C ALA A 89 8.73 -1.16 -5.13
N HIS A 90 8.03 -0.10 -5.53
CA HIS A 90 8.42 1.26 -5.19
C HIS A 90 8.37 1.54 -3.68
N LEU A 91 7.28 1.15 -3.00
CA LEU A 91 7.13 1.39 -1.57
C LEU A 91 8.13 0.57 -0.73
N LYS A 92 8.42 -0.67 -1.14
CA LYS A 92 9.51 -1.47 -0.55
C LYS A 92 10.87 -0.77 -0.65
N ALA A 93 11.17 -0.20 -1.82
CA ALA A 93 12.41 0.54 -2.05
C ALA A 93 12.46 1.83 -1.21
N HIS A 94 11.33 2.51 -1.04
CA HIS A 94 11.21 3.68 -0.16
C HIS A 94 11.56 3.35 1.30
N GLU A 95 11.11 2.21 1.83
CA GLU A 95 11.45 1.77 3.20
C GLU A 95 12.80 1.05 3.30
N GLY A 96 13.46 0.74 2.18
CA GLY A 96 14.70 -0.05 2.18
C GLY A 96 14.50 -1.50 2.64
N VAL A 97 13.31 -2.08 2.42
CA VAL A 97 12.96 -3.43 2.89
C VAL A 97 12.79 -4.44 1.75
N SER A 98 12.99 -5.72 2.07
CA SER A 98 12.71 -6.84 1.17
C SER A 98 11.81 -7.87 1.84
N PHE A 99 10.71 -8.23 1.17
CA PHE A 99 9.83 -9.31 1.59
C PHE A 99 10.17 -10.61 0.85
N SER A 100 10.05 -11.72 1.55
CA SER A 100 10.26 -13.08 1.01
C SER A 100 9.13 -13.99 1.47
N VAL A 101 8.66 -14.86 0.58
CA VAL A 101 7.69 -15.89 0.95
C VAL A 101 8.46 -17.05 1.58
N ARG A 102 8.04 -17.46 2.78
CA ARG A 102 8.56 -18.64 3.46
C ARG A 102 7.42 -19.61 3.70
N ARG A 103 7.69 -20.90 3.60
CA ARG A 103 6.74 -21.93 3.99
C ARG A 103 6.51 -21.86 5.50
N SER A 104 5.26 -21.70 5.94
CA SER A 104 4.85 -21.91 7.33
C SER A 104 4.42 -23.37 7.50
N GLY A 105 5.18 -24.14 8.30
CA GLY A 105 4.88 -25.55 8.63
C GLY A 105 5.88 -26.58 8.06
N ARG A 106 6.10 -27.66 8.82
CA ARG A 106 7.01 -28.79 8.48
C ARG A 106 6.53 -29.55 7.22
N PRO A 107 7.44 -30.26 6.52
CA PRO A 107 7.21 -30.90 5.22
C PRO A 107 5.92 -31.72 5.14
#